data_AF-A0A955YYL9-F1
#
_entry.id   AF-A0A955YYL9-F1
#
_cell.length_a   1.000
_cell.length_b   1.000
_cell.length_c   1.000
_cell.angle_alpha   90.00
_cell.angle_beta   90.00
_cell.angle_gamma   90.00
#
_symmetry.space_group_name_H-M   'P 1'
#
loop_
_entity.id
_entity.type
_entity.pdbx_description
1 polymer ?
#
loop_
_entity_poly.entity_id
_entity_poly.type
_entity_poly.pdbx_seq_one_letter_code
_entity_poly.pdbx_strand_id
1 'polypeptide(L)'
;MNALLRAIVLTLLVVACGTVPIDDQGDDKRVIPPKGLIRGTVTYIGPRPCSRDGHIVGNAVITVFDKNNPPPPAGFASGAVNFVAVPGDVLFTNEPRSTGSDLYCPGGAAVTASAPFTVAPMEAGSYVIRAFYDRGGRFWPTFKSRNLPEAGDIAGGYVDVEDARKNAGNISYQPIFLPVDVGLARSAEDGRLDIGDNGYVADNVPVTIGSQLPFTRPYFYPDGAEKRPDAATTPANPRGDPLAVPIVTMTQDHQLLAFPANVTPETVTAFQRSFVSTVLKWGVPAAELDAATDPTKPFGLQIAPAPPTGKGGIYVFSRGGPLPDNPLVAALWPQAGFAKLIDDPNRRVDPQGLVVQGSRGQAPLVVVQGITLFDDSLLRSTVAAVPRAPTVSALKDHVTVLARPAVLCLDPRDVAKGGVLVTPHFTARSADASEVGEKPLFDPQALAKQPGVREVKKGCLPLGRYSISLVYSTGQAWTVPNEMGSCGALEGGVALSQGTSSAGTCTNKARPVLLSQGTRAVLEIVPPSTTEGAAYCRSLDNEERPEGERGVPVECLKLDP
;
A
#
# COMPACT_ATOMS: atom_id res chain seq x y z
N MET A 1 -0.97 -76.78 -9.82
CA MET A 1 -0.32 -75.50 -10.15
C MET A 1 -1.36 -74.36 -10.23
N ASN A 2 -2.17 -74.17 -9.17
CA ASN A 2 -3.19 -73.11 -9.07
C ASN A 2 -3.54 -72.73 -7.61
N ALA A 3 -2.69 -73.10 -6.64
CA ALA A 3 -2.92 -72.85 -5.22
C ALA A 3 -1.80 -72.02 -4.53
N LEU A 4 -0.65 -71.83 -5.19
CA LEU A 4 0.49 -71.12 -4.60
C LEU A 4 0.53 -69.61 -4.92
N LEU A 5 -0.31 -69.14 -5.85
CA LEU A 5 -0.32 -67.73 -6.30
C LEU A 5 -1.37 -66.85 -5.60
N ARG A 6 -2.26 -67.43 -4.77
CA ARG A 6 -3.30 -66.69 -4.03
C ARG A 6 -2.90 -66.25 -2.62
N ALA A 7 -1.74 -66.68 -2.13
CA ALA A 7 -1.24 -66.32 -0.79
C ALA A 7 -0.29 -65.10 -0.78
N ILE A 8 0.03 -64.50 -1.93
CA ILE A 8 1.00 -63.40 -2.04
C ILE A 8 0.35 -62.02 -2.26
N VAL A 9 -0.98 -61.95 -2.46
CA VAL A 9 -1.69 -60.68 -2.74
C VAL A 9 -2.51 -60.15 -1.56
N LEU A 10 -2.43 -60.77 -0.37
CA LEU A 10 -3.22 -60.35 0.81
C LEU A 10 -2.37 -59.94 2.03
N THR A 11 -1.25 -59.25 1.81
CA THR A 11 -0.42 -58.71 2.90
C THR A 11 0.24 -57.38 2.53
N LEU A 12 -0.55 -56.43 1.99
CA LEU A 12 -0.03 -55.10 1.64
C LEU A 12 -0.96 -53.93 1.99
N LEU A 13 -1.91 -54.13 2.93
CA LEU A 13 -2.82 -53.07 3.36
C LEU A 13 -3.19 -53.23 4.84
N VAL A 14 -2.28 -52.93 5.78
CA VAL A 14 -2.56 -52.27 7.08
C VAL A 14 -1.23 -51.83 7.72
N VAL A 15 -0.62 -50.71 7.28
CA VAL A 15 0.20 -49.85 8.16
C VAL A 15 0.03 -48.40 7.68
N ALA A 16 -1.15 -47.84 7.88
CA ALA A 16 -1.43 -46.43 7.61
C ALA A 16 -2.23 -45.84 8.78
N CYS A 17 -1.72 -46.04 9.99
CA CYS A 17 -2.02 -45.27 11.20
C CYS A 17 -0.80 -45.41 12.12
N GLY A 18 0.39 -45.06 11.62
CA GLY A 18 1.50 -44.75 12.52
C GLY A 18 1.19 -43.42 13.18
N THR A 19 1.25 -43.36 14.50
CA THR A 19 1.26 -42.09 15.24
C THR A 19 2.30 -41.18 14.61
N VAL A 20 1.93 -39.94 14.28
CA VAL A 20 2.91 -38.92 13.89
C VAL A 20 3.97 -38.92 14.99
N PRO A 21 5.26 -39.13 14.66
CA PRO A 21 6.31 -39.10 15.67
C PRO A 21 6.17 -37.78 16.43
N ILE A 22 6.02 -37.85 17.75
CA ILE A 22 6.24 -36.66 18.57
C ILE A 22 7.74 -36.38 18.41
N ASP A 23 8.03 -35.16 17.95
CA ASP A 23 9.38 -34.69 17.59
C ASP A 23 10.12 -34.27 18.86
N ASP A 24 10.30 -35.20 19.79
CA ASP A 24 10.91 -34.99 21.11
C ASP A 24 11.98 -36.05 21.46
N GLN A 25 12.35 -36.91 20.52
CA GLN A 25 13.32 -38.01 20.73
C GLN A 25 14.60 -37.89 19.88
N GLY A 26 14.84 -36.75 19.21
CA GLY A 26 16.09 -36.47 18.48
C GLY A 26 17.02 -35.55 19.27
N ASP A 27 18.32 -35.91 19.35
CA ASP A 27 19.41 -35.10 19.94
C ASP A 27 19.68 -33.77 19.18
N ASP A 28 18.97 -33.56 18.09
CA ASP A 28 18.96 -32.36 17.27
C ASP A 28 17.87 -31.39 17.76
N LYS A 29 18.31 -30.46 18.61
CA LYS A 29 17.60 -29.24 19.09
C LYS A 29 16.71 -28.55 18.03
N ARG A 30 15.55 -29.11 17.73
CA ARG A 30 14.44 -28.45 17.03
C ARG A 30 13.29 -28.23 17.98
N VAL A 31 13.60 -27.60 19.12
CA VAL A 31 12.59 -26.93 19.94
C VAL A 31 12.10 -25.76 19.10
N ILE A 32 10.95 -25.89 18.45
CA ILE A 32 10.24 -24.72 17.91
C ILE A 32 10.09 -23.80 19.13
N PRO A 33 10.74 -22.62 19.15
CA PRO A 33 10.70 -21.76 20.32
C PRO A 33 9.24 -21.44 20.61
N PRO A 34 8.82 -21.38 21.88
CA PRO A 34 7.45 -21.05 22.24
C PRO A 34 7.00 -19.78 21.50
N LYS A 35 5.78 -19.81 20.95
CA LYS A 35 5.21 -18.72 20.16
C LYS A 35 3.98 -18.14 20.82
N GLY A 36 3.70 -16.90 20.45
CA GLY A 36 2.44 -16.26 20.76
C GLY A 36 1.32 -16.76 19.86
N LEU A 37 0.09 -16.60 20.31
CA LEU A 37 -1.10 -16.62 19.46
C LEU A 37 -2.11 -15.58 19.94
N ILE A 38 -2.92 -15.09 19.01
CA ILE A 38 -4.06 -14.23 19.30
C ILE A 38 -5.33 -15.05 19.11
N ARG A 39 -6.18 -15.11 20.14
CA ARG A 39 -7.46 -15.80 20.10
C ARG A 39 -8.59 -14.83 20.43
N GLY A 40 -9.70 -14.97 19.71
CA GLY A 40 -10.81 -14.05 19.89
C GLY A 40 -12.09 -14.50 19.21
N THR A 41 -13.03 -13.57 19.13
CA THR A 41 -14.30 -13.75 18.41
C THR A 41 -14.47 -12.63 17.41
N VAL A 42 -14.73 -12.98 16.16
CA VAL A 42 -15.15 -12.03 15.15
C VAL A 42 -16.67 -11.94 15.17
N THR A 43 -17.19 -10.71 15.25
CA THR A 43 -18.62 -10.40 15.18
C THR A 43 -18.89 -9.61 13.92
N TYR A 44 -19.74 -10.15 13.07
CA TYR A 44 -20.24 -9.52 11.85
C TYR A 44 -21.60 -8.88 12.11
N ILE A 45 -21.78 -7.63 11.67
CA ILE A 45 -23.06 -6.92 11.68
C ILE A 45 -23.24 -6.27 10.31
N GLY A 46 -24.12 -6.78 9.47
CA GLY A 46 -24.24 -6.25 8.12
C GLY A 46 -25.29 -6.94 7.26
N PRO A 47 -25.31 -6.68 5.95
CA PRO A 47 -26.20 -7.36 5.01
C PRO A 47 -26.09 -8.88 5.11
N ARG A 48 -27.13 -9.61 4.71
CA ARG A 48 -27.03 -11.07 4.62
C ARG A 48 -25.91 -11.50 3.66
N PRO A 49 -25.19 -12.59 3.97
CA PRO A 49 -24.10 -13.07 3.14
C PRO A 49 -24.62 -13.59 1.79
N CYS A 50 -23.77 -13.53 0.77
CA CYS A 50 -24.09 -14.15 -0.52
C CYS A 50 -23.80 -15.65 -0.47
N SER A 51 -24.50 -16.44 -1.28
CA SER A 51 -24.29 -17.89 -1.39
C SER A 51 -24.28 -18.35 -2.84
N ARG A 52 -23.60 -19.46 -3.08
CA ARG A 52 -23.48 -20.12 -4.38
C ARG A 52 -23.18 -21.61 -4.14
N ASP A 53 -23.76 -22.50 -4.94
CA ASP A 53 -23.50 -23.94 -4.89
C ASP A 53 -23.68 -24.56 -3.50
N GLY A 54 -24.65 -24.06 -2.73
CA GLY A 54 -24.91 -24.53 -1.37
C GLY A 54 -23.88 -24.07 -0.33
N HIS A 55 -23.02 -23.10 -0.66
CA HIS A 55 -22.00 -22.53 0.22
C HIS A 55 -22.19 -21.03 0.41
N ILE A 56 -21.82 -20.53 1.58
CA ILE A 56 -21.67 -19.09 1.80
C ILE A 56 -20.38 -18.61 1.13
N VAL A 57 -20.50 -17.58 0.29
CA VAL A 57 -19.36 -16.99 -0.42
C VAL A 57 -18.66 -15.98 0.48
N GLY A 58 -17.34 -16.05 0.48
CA GLY A 58 -16.50 -15.10 1.19
C GLY A 58 -15.92 -15.60 2.49
N ASN A 59 -15.08 -14.76 3.09
CA ASN A 59 -14.45 -15.04 4.37
C ASN A 59 -14.42 -13.76 5.21
N ALA A 60 -14.55 -13.91 6.54
CA ALA A 60 -14.08 -12.87 7.44
C ALA A 60 -12.56 -12.97 7.51
N VAL A 61 -11.88 -12.00 6.92
CA VAL A 61 -10.43 -11.88 6.89
C VAL A 61 -10.00 -11.02 8.07
N ILE A 62 -9.17 -11.59 8.95
CA ILE A 62 -8.58 -10.91 10.10
C ILE A 62 -7.09 -10.76 9.80
N THR A 63 -6.64 -9.51 9.68
CA THR A 63 -5.26 -9.14 9.38
C THR A 63 -4.62 -8.48 10.58
N VAL A 64 -3.42 -8.94 10.93
CA VAL A 64 -2.64 -8.44 12.06
C VAL A 64 -1.49 -7.61 11.51
N PHE A 65 -1.33 -6.40 12.03
CA PHE A 65 -0.23 -5.50 11.67
C PHE A 65 0.53 -5.13 12.92
N ASP A 66 1.84 -4.90 12.76
CA ASP A 66 2.62 -4.26 13.81
C ASP A 66 2.00 -2.90 14.16
N LYS A 67 1.77 -2.65 15.45
CA LYS A 67 1.22 -1.38 15.93
C LYS A 67 2.09 -0.19 15.55
N ASN A 68 3.41 -0.39 15.51
CA ASN A 68 4.37 0.66 15.21
C ASN A 68 4.45 0.96 13.71
N ASN A 69 4.02 0.03 12.86
CA ASN A 69 3.91 0.23 11.41
C ASN A 69 2.54 -0.26 10.92
N PRO A 70 1.44 0.46 11.24
CA PRO A 70 0.12 0.10 10.74
C PRO A 70 0.06 0.32 9.22
N PRO A 71 -0.93 -0.25 8.52
CA PRO A 71 -1.08 0.02 7.11
C PRO A 71 -1.65 1.44 6.90
N PRO A 72 -1.51 2.00 5.69
CA PRO A 72 -2.07 3.31 5.36
C PRO A 72 -3.56 3.44 5.73
N PRO A 73 -4.05 4.66 6.06
CA PRO A 73 -3.32 5.94 6.04
C PRO A 73 -2.50 6.25 7.31
N ALA A 74 -2.55 5.40 8.34
CA ALA A 74 -1.90 5.66 9.62
C ALA A 74 -0.42 5.26 9.68
N GLY A 75 0.05 4.47 8.71
CA GLY A 75 1.44 4.03 8.60
C GLY A 75 1.74 3.51 7.20
N PHE A 76 2.75 2.65 7.07
CA PHE A 76 3.32 2.29 5.78
C PHE A 76 3.40 0.78 5.50
N ALA A 77 2.82 -0.06 6.37
CA ALA A 77 2.83 -1.49 6.12
C ALA A 77 2.14 -1.83 4.80
N SER A 78 2.87 -2.52 3.92
CA SER A 78 2.39 -3.00 2.63
C SER A 78 1.67 -4.36 2.72
N GLY A 79 1.67 -4.98 3.90
CA GLY A 79 1.06 -6.28 4.16
C GLY A 79 0.95 -6.57 5.65
N ALA A 80 0.08 -7.51 6.00
CA ALA A 80 -0.10 -7.99 7.37
C ALA A 80 1.11 -8.83 7.79
N VAL A 81 1.48 -8.78 9.07
CA VAL A 81 2.51 -9.67 9.64
C VAL A 81 2.01 -11.10 9.75
N ASN A 82 0.71 -11.27 9.98
CA ASN A 82 0.01 -12.54 9.94
C ASN A 82 -1.49 -12.29 9.67
N PHE A 83 -2.22 -13.32 9.26
CA PHE A 83 -3.66 -13.22 9.03
C PHE A 83 -4.35 -14.57 9.27
N VAL A 84 -5.67 -14.53 9.44
CA VAL A 84 -6.53 -15.72 9.39
C VAL A 84 -7.80 -15.40 8.60
N ALA A 85 -8.33 -16.39 7.91
CA ALA A 85 -9.62 -16.31 7.23
C ALA A 85 -10.61 -17.24 7.93
N VAL A 86 -11.71 -16.71 8.43
CA VAL A 86 -12.85 -17.48 8.95
C VAL A 86 -13.83 -17.70 7.79
N PRO A 87 -14.06 -18.94 7.34
CA PRO A 87 -14.95 -19.21 6.22
C PRO A 87 -16.37 -18.70 6.46
N GLY A 88 -17.02 -18.19 5.42
CA GLY A 88 -18.41 -17.74 5.48
C GLY A 88 -19.35 -18.83 6.00
N ASP A 89 -19.13 -20.10 5.62
CA ASP A 89 -19.94 -21.23 6.11
C ASP A 89 -19.82 -21.47 7.62
N VAL A 90 -18.67 -21.11 8.21
CA VAL A 90 -18.42 -21.20 9.67
C VAL A 90 -19.03 -20.00 10.38
N LEU A 91 -18.91 -18.80 9.79
CA LEU A 91 -19.46 -17.59 10.39
C LEU A 91 -21.00 -17.57 10.34
N PHE A 92 -21.59 -18.05 9.25
CA PHE A 92 -23.03 -17.97 8.97
C PHE A 92 -23.68 -19.35 8.92
N THR A 93 -23.47 -20.17 9.95
CA THR A 93 -23.98 -21.55 10.02
C THR A 93 -25.50 -21.63 9.77
N ASN A 94 -26.24 -20.65 10.28
CA ASN A 94 -27.71 -20.61 10.30
C ASN A 94 -28.31 -19.79 9.15
N GLU A 95 -27.52 -19.24 8.24
CA GLU A 95 -28.05 -18.47 7.11
C GLU A 95 -28.52 -19.37 5.96
N PRO A 96 -29.60 -19.00 5.26
CA PRO A 96 -30.06 -19.73 4.07
C PRO A 96 -29.00 -19.74 2.96
N ARG A 97 -28.90 -20.87 2.24
CA ARG A 97 -27.95 -21.06 1.13
C ARG A 97 -28.70 -21.34 -0.18
N SER A 98 -28.31 -20.63 -1.24
CA SER A 98 -28.74 -20.93 -2.59
C SER A 98 -28.04 -22.19 -3.10
N THR A 99 -28.79 -23.12 -3.68
CA THR A 99 -28.24 -24.30 -4.37
C THR A 99 -27.88 -24.04 -5.83
N GLY A 100 -28.15 -22.83 -6.34
CA GLY A 100 -27.81 -22.44 -7.71
C GLY A 100 -26.32 -22.11 -7.87
N SER A 101 -25.81 -22.24 -9.09
CA SER A 101 -24.43 -21.90 -9.46
C SER A 101 -24.17 -20.40 -9.59
N ASP A 102 -25.21 -19.59 -9.62
CA ASP A 102 -25.10 -18.14 -9.65
C ASP A 102 -24.93 -17.57 -8.24
N LEU A 103 -24.20 -16.45 -8.13
CA LEU A 103 -24.08 -15.75 -6.86
C LEU A 103 -25.43 -15.16 -6.44
N TYR A 104 -25.99 -15.66 -5.35
CA TYR A 104 -27.23 -15.16 -4.78
C TYR A 104 -26.96 -14.36 -3.51
N CYS A 105 -27.26 -13.06 -3.54
CA CYS A 105 -27.14 -12.15 -2.40
C CYS A 105 -28.54 -11.76 -1.89
N PRO A 106 -29.07 -12.40 -0.83
CA PRO A 106 -30.37 -12.06 -0.29
C PRO A 106 -30.41 -10.62 0.23
N GLY A 107 -31.51 -9.93 -0.07
CA GLY A 107 -31.85 -8.65 0.57
C GLY A 107 -32.48 -8.85 1.95
N GLY A 108 -32.80 -7.74 2.63
CA GLY A 108 -33.51 -7.75 3.90
C GLY A 108 -32.76 -7.07 5.05
N ALA A 109 -33.21 -7.34 6.28
CA ALA A 109 -32.60 -6.80 7.48
C ALA A 109 -31.15 -7.28 7.67
N ALA A 110 -30.34 -6.44 8.32
CA ALA A 110 -28.99 -6.82 8.71
C ALA A 110 -29.02 -8.03 9.65
N VAL A 111 -27.99 -8.87 9.55
CA VAL A 111 -27.78 -10.04 10.40
C VAL A 111 -26.58 -9.81 11.31
N THR A 112 -26.62 -10.45 12.47
CA THR A 112 -25.49 -10.55 13.38
C THR A 112 -25.03 -12.00 13.44
N ALA A 113 -23.74 -12.21 13.26
CA ALA A 113 -23.13 -13.53 13.31
C ALA A 113 -21.77 -13.45 13.98
N SER A 114 -21.33 -14.52 14.62
CA SER A 114 -20.05 -14.55 15.31
C SER A 114 -19.38 -15.91 15.22
N ALA A 115 -18.06 -15.91 15.11
CA ALA A 115 -17.26 -17.13 15.11
C ALA A 115 -15.92 -16.90 15.83
N PRO A 116 -15.37 -17.95 16.46
CA PRO A 116 -14.02 -17.87 17.03
C PRO A 116 -12.98 -17.75 15.91
N PHE A 117 -11.86 -17.09 16.21
CA PHE A 117 -10.68 -17.08 15.36
C PHE A 117 -9.41 -17.26 16.18
N THR A 118 -8.36 -17.73 15.51
CA THR A 118 -7.02 -17.85 16.07
C THR A 118 -6.00 -17.43 15.03
N VAL A 119 -5.05 -16.57 15.39
CA VAL A 119 -3.88 -16.20 14.58
C VAL A 119 -2.62 -16.71 15.28
N ALA A 120 -1.87 -17.55 14.59
CA ALA A 120 -0.62 -18.14 15.07
C ALA A 120 0.29 -18.52 13.89
N PRO A 121 1.61 -18.65 14.10
CA PRO A 121 2.35 -18.17 15.27
C PRO A 121 2.48 -16.65 15.27
N MET A 122 2.69 -16.06 16.45
CA MET A 122 3.00 -14.65 16.65
C MET A 122 4.32 -14.49 17.40
N GLU A 123 5.12 -13.50 17.02
CA GLU A 123 6.26 -13.07 17.83
C GLU A 123 5.78 -12.19 19.00
N ALA A 124 6.67 -11.93 19.96
CA ALA A 124 6.38 -10.96 21.00
C ALA A 124 6.27 -9.55 20.39
N GLY A 125 5.22 -8.81 20.75
CA GLY A 125 4.98 -7.48 20.21
C GLY A 125 3.57 -6.96 20.44
N SER A 126 3.39 -5.68 20.16
CA SER A 126 2.08 -5.02 20.18
C SER A 126 1.54 -4.92 18.76
N TYR A 127 0.30 -5.36 18.56
CA TYR A 127 -0.30 -5.46 17.24
C TYR A 127 -1.62 -4.68 17.16
N VAL A 128 -2.01 -4.29 15.95
CA VAL A 128 -3.36 -3.80 15.64
C VAL A 128 -4.05 -4.75 14.69
N ILE A 129 -5.35 -4.97 14.91
CA ILE A 129 -6.15 -5.90 14.11
C ILE A 129 -7.13 -5.12 13.22
N ARG A 130 -6.98 -5.29 11.91
CA ARG A 130 -7.97 -4.86 10.92
C ARG A 130 -8.68 -6.07 10.36
N ALA A 131 -9.95 -5.95 10.05
CA ALA A 131 -10.73 -7.05 9.52
C ALA A 131 -11.74 -6.59 8.48
N PHE A 132 -12.13 -7.48 7.60
CA PHE A 132 -13.25 -7.26 6.69
C PHE A 132 -13.87 -8.60 6.28
N TYR A 133 -15.14 -8.55 5.88
CA TYR A 133 -15.81 -9.64 5.22
C TYR A 133 -15.73 -9.43 3.72
N ASP A 134 -14.97 -10.29 3.04
CA ASP A 134 -14.87 -10.35 1.57
C ASP A 134 -16.17 -10.95 1.03
N ARG A 135 -17.14 -10.11 0.71
CA ARG A 135 -18.47 -10.57 0.30
C ARG A 135 -18.47 -11.17 -1.11
N GLY A 136 -17.46 -10.83 -1.90
CA GLY A 136 -17.27 -11.31 -3.27
C GLY A 136 -16.51 -12.62 -3.38
N GLY A 137 -15.80 -13.06 -2.34
CA GLY A 137 -14.94 -14.24 -2.38
C GLY A 137 -13.71 -14.04 -3.29
N ARG A 138 -13.22 -12.81 -3.41
CA ARG A 138 -12.13 -12.42 -4.32
C ARG A 138 -10.86 -11.95 -3.61
N PHE A 139 -10.80 -12.00 -2.29
CA PHE A 139 -9.61 -11.65 -1.55
C PHE A 139 -8.49 -12.67 -1.80
N TRP A 140 -7.30 -12.16 -2.09
CA TRP A 140 -6.08 -12.95 -2.20
C TRP A 140 -4.93 -12.24 -1.47
N PRO A 141 -4.44 -12.78 -0.34
CA PRO A 141 -3.49 -12.08 0.54
C PRO A 141 -2.12 -11.84 -0.12
N THR A 142 -1.74 -12.69 -1.08
CA THR A 142 -0.42 -12.67 -1.73
C THR A 142 -0.36 -11.80 -3.00
N PHE A 143 -1.49 -11.27 -3.48
CA PHE A 143 -1.57 -10.47 -4.71
C PHE A 143 -1.99 -9.04 -4.37
N LYS A 144 -1.15 -8.02 -4.62
CA LYS A 144 -1.44 -6.62 -4.22
C LYS A 144 -2.68 -6.03 -4.89
N SER A 145 -3.05 -6.57 -6.05
CA SER A 145 -4.28 -6.20 -6.73
C SER A 145 -5.55 -6.71 -6.02
N ARG A 146 -5.45 -7.71 -5.13
CA ARG A 146 -6.57 -8.39 -4.46
C ARG A 146 -6.40 -8.57 -2.94
N ASN A 147 -5.39 -7.95 -2.34
CA ASN A 147 -5.08 -8.09 -0.91
C ASN A 147 -5.78 -7.05 0.00
N LEU A 148 -6.76 -6.32 -0.52
CA LEU A 148 -7.50 -5.29 0.19
C LEU A 148 -8.99 -5.40 -0.12
N PRO A 149 -9.86 -4.94 0.80
CA PRO A 149 -11.30 -5.00 0.58
C PRO A 149 -11.75 -4.08 -0.56
N GLU A 150 -12.85 -4.45 -1.18
CA GLU A 150 -13.46 -3.77 -2.32
C GLU A 150 -14.77 -3.08 -1.94
N ALA A 151 -15.40 -2.38 -2.88
CA ALA A 151 -16.71 -1.78 -2.62
C ALA A 151 -17.72 -2.88 -2.31
N GLY A 152 -18.54 -2.64 -1.29
CA GLY A 152 -19.57 -3.56 -0.84
C GLY A 152 -19.10 -4.60 0.18
N ASP A 153 -17.79 -4.76 0.40
CA ASP A 153 -17.26 -5.51 1.53
C ASP A 153 -17.59 -4.78 2.84
N ILE A 154 -17.59 -5.53 3.95
CA ILE A 154 -17.88 -4.99 5.26
C ILE A 154 -16.57 -4.92 6.04
N ALA A 155 -16.14 -3.72 6.42
CA ALA A 155 -14.88 -3.49 7.13
C ALA A 155 -15.08 -3.34 8.65
N GLY A 156 -13.98 -3.51 9.37
CA GLY A 156 -13.87 -3.33 10.81
C GLY A 156 -12.51 -3.75 11.37
N GLY A 157 -12.49 -4.25 12.60
CA GLY A 157 -11.26 -4.63 13.30
C GLY A 157 -11.46 -4.69 14.81
N TYR A 158 -10.34 -4.70 15.54
CA TYR A 158 -10.36 -4.45 16.98
C TYR A 158 -10.20 -2.95 17.22
N VAL A 159 -11.33 -2.28 17.47
CA VAL A 159 -11.44 -0.82 17.49
C VAL A 159 -12.12 -0.34 18.76
N ASP A 160 -11.89 0.94 19.10
CA ASP A 160 -12.75 1.63 20.06
C ASP A 160 -14.15 1.79 19.47
N VAL A 161 -15.06 0.92 19.90
CA VAL A 161 -16.43 0.87 19.40
C VAL A 161 -17.24 2.10 19.80
N GLU A 162 -16.93 2.74 20.94
CA GLU A 162 -17.63 3.95 21.37
C GLU A 162 -17.21 5.15 20.54
N ASP A 163 -15.91 5.29 20.24
CA ASP A 163 -15.42 6.33 19.33
C ASP A 163 -15.95 6.11 17.91
N ALA A 164 -15.92 4.87 17.41
CA ALA A 164 -16.48 4.54 16.11
C ALA A 164 -17.98 4.83 16.02
N ARG A 165 -18.75 4.56 17.09
CA ARG A 165 -20.18 4.87 17.15
C ARG A 165 -20.45 6.37 17.17
N LYS A 166 -19.67 7.17 17.91
CA LYS A 166 -19.80 8.63 17.94
C LYS A 166 -19.50 9.27 16.59
N ASN A 167 -18.59 8.65 15.82
CA ASN A 167 -18.21 9.08 14.49
C ASN A 167 -18.97 8.36 13.37
N ALA A 168 -20.05 7.64 13.69
CA ALA A 168 -20.86 6.96 12.68
C ALA A 168 -21.38 7.96 11.64
N GLY A 169 -21.07 7.72 10.37
CA GLY A 169 -21.42 8.62 9.26
C GLY A 169 -20.37 9.71 8.94
N ASN A 170 -19.34 9.87 9.77
CA ASN A 170 -18.19 10.71 9.42
C ASN A 170 -17.27 9.97 8.44
N ILE A 171 -17.34 10.32 7.16
CA ILE A 171 -16.59 9.64 6.09
C ILE A 171 -15.07 9.89 6.10
N SER A 172 -14.64 10.91 6.84
CA SER A 172 -13.22 11.23 7.06
C SER A 172 -12.69 10.64 8.36
N TYR A 173 -13.54 9.97 9.14
CA TYR A 173 -13.14 9.29 10.37
C TYR A 173 -12.16 8.16 10.07
N GLN A 174 -11.08 8.11 10.84
CA GLN A 174 -10.14 7.00 10.87
C GLN A 174 -10.34 6.27 12.19
N PRO A 175 -10.73 4.97 12.17
CA PRO A 175 -10.95 4.22 13.40
C PRO A 175 -9.72 4.18 14.29
N ILE A 176 -9.93 4.35 15.60
CA ILE A 176 -8.91 4.08 16.61
C ILE A 176 -8.84 2.56 16.81
N PHE A 177 -7.74 1.96 16.36
CA PHE A 177 -7.46 0.54 16.58
C PHE A 177 -6.82 0.35 17.95
N LEU A 178 -7.37 -0.57 18.73
CA LEU A 178 -6.86 -0.91 20.06
C LEU A 178 -5.68 -1.88 19.92
N PRO A 179 -4.63 -1.74 20.75
CA PRO A 179 -3.48 -2.64 20.70
C PRO A 179 -3.82 -4.01 21.28
N VAL A 180 -3.18 -5.04 20.73
CA VAL A 180 -3.14 -6.41 21.26
C VAL A 180 -1.70 -6.75 21.57
N ASP A 181 -1.38 -6.86 22.86
CA ASP A 181 -0.05 -7.22 23.31
C ASP A 181 0.09 -8.74 23.36
N VAL A 182 1.10 -9.25 22.65
CA VAL A 182 1.49 -10.65 22.65
C VAL A 182 2.83 -10.76 23.37
N GLY A 183 2.83 -11.41 24.52
CA GLY A 183 3.96 -11.55 25.42
C GLY A 183 3.77 -10.82 26.74
N LEU A 184 4.68 -11.09 27.67
CA LEU A 184 4.76 -10.44 28.97
C LEU A 184 5.82 -9.35 28.94
N ALA A 185 5.54 -8.20 29.56
CA ALA A 185 6.55 -7.15 29.73
C ALA A 185 7.69 -7.65 30.62
N ARG A 186 8.94 -7.54 30.15
CA ARG A 186 10.12 -7.94 30.93
C ARG A 186 10.39 -6.99 32.09
N SER A 187 10.08 -5.71 31.95
CA SER A 187 9.99 -4.74 33.05
C SER A 187 8.96 -3.64 32.71
N ALA A 188 8.58 -2.83 33.69
CA ALA A 188 7.70 -1.69 33.47
C ALA A 188 8.37 -0.54 32.68
N GLU A 189 9.70 -0.51 32.59
CA GLU A 189 10.48 0.62 32.05
C GLU A 189 10.93 0.43 30.60
N ASP A 190 11.12 -0.81 30.14
CA ASP A 190 11.68 -1.13 28.82
C ASP A 190 10.61 -1.39 27.73
N GLY A 191 9.35 -1.64 28.11
CA GLY A 191 8.23 -1.82 27.19
C GLY A 191 8.37 -3.00 26.23
N ARG A 192 9.42 -3.82 26.39
CA ARG A 192 9.70 -4.99 25.55
C ARG A 192 8.90 -6.18 26.05
N LEU A 193 8.17 -6.79 25.12
CA LEU A 193 7.42 -8.01 25.36
C LEU A 193 8.29 -9.24 25.08
N ASP A 194 8.05 -10.30 25.83
CA ASP A 194 8.67 -11.62 25.64
C ASP A 194 7.59 -12.71 25.69
N ILE A 195 7.71 -13.74 24.85
CA ILE A 195 6.76 -14.85 24.80
C ILE A 195 6.86 -15.74 26.05
N GLY A 196 8.05 -15.82 26.67
CA GLY A 196 8.32 -16.71 27.78
C GLY A 196 8.36 -18.20 27.39
N ASP A 197 8.76 -19.05 28.32
CA ASP A 197 9.10 -20.46 28.04
C ASP A 197 7.88 -21.35 27.70
N ASN A 198 6.66 -20.88 27.99
CA ASN A 198 5.42 -21.65 27.78
C ASN A 198 4.59 -21.16 26.59
N GLY A 199 5.05 -20.14 25.86
CA GLY A 199 4.23 -19.46 24.86
C GLY A 199 3.32 -18.41 25.51
N TYR A 200 2.62 -17.65 24.66
CA TYR A 200 1.71 -16.62 25.14
C TYR A 200 0.38 -16.66 24.36
N VAL A 201 -0.73 -16.47 25.07
CA VAL A 201 -2.06 -16.38 24.46
C VAL A 201 -2.66 -15.02 24.76
N ALA A 202 -2.75 -14.16 23.75
CA ALA A 202 -3.58 -12.96 23.80
C ALA A 202 -5.04 -13.38 23.57
N ASP A 203 -5.77 -13.59 24.65
CA ASP A 203 -7.13 -14.17 24.61
C ASP A 203 -8.23 -13.11 24.64
N ASN A 204 -9.46 -13.54 24.32
CA ASN A 204 -10.68 -12.74 24.37
C ASN A 204 -10.63 -11.45 23.54
N VAL A 205 -9.92 -11.46 22.41
CA VAL A 205 -9.82 -10.28 21.54
C VAL A 205 -11.10 -10.13 20.71
N PRO A 206 -11.93 -9.08 20.93
CA PRO A 206 -13.17 -8.90 20.18
C PRO A 206 -12.89 -8.17 18.86
N VAL A 207 -13.20 -8.79 17.73
CA VAL A 207 -13.11 -8.14 16.41
C VAL A 207 -14.52 -7.86 15.94
N THR A 208 -14.81 -6.62 15.57
CA THR A 208 -16.13 -6.24 15.03
C THR A 208 -16.00 -5.82 13.58
N ILE A 209 -16.85 -6.36 12.71
CA ILE A 209 -16.96 -6.03 11.29
C ILE A 209 -18.38 -5.51 11.05
N GLY A 210 -18.53 -4.27 10.59
CA GLY A 210 -19.88 -3.71 10.40
C GLY A 210 -20.02 -2.46 9.56
N SER A 211 -18.93 -1.92 9.00
CA SER A 211 -19.00 -0.76 8.12
C SER A 211 -18.91 -1.17 6.67
N GLN A 212 -19.99 -1.05 5.90
CA GLN A 212 -19.93 -1.31 4.46
C GLN A 212 -19.04 -0.28 3.77
N LEU A 213 -18.12 -0.74 2.93
CA LEU A 213 -17.26 0.14 2.14
C LEU A 213 -18.07 0.75 0.98
N PRO A 214 -18.23 2.08 0.94
CA PRO A 214 -19.23 2.72 0.09
C PRO A 214 -18.79 2.90 -1.36
N PHE A 215 -17.48 2.95 -1.61
CA PHE A 215 -16.91 3.15 -2.94
C PHE A 215 -15.78 2.17 -3.20
N THR A 216 -15.40 2.08 -4.46
CA THR A 216 -14.33 1.21 -4.94
C THR A 216 -12.98 1.76 -4.54
N ARG A 217 -11.96 0.89 -4.58
CA ARG A 217 -10.57 1.34 -4.44
C ARG A 217 -10.29 2.43 -5.49
N PRO A 218 -9.35 3.35 -5.24
CA PRO A 218 -8.98 4.35 -6.24
C PRO A 218 -8.18 3.65 -7.35
N TYR A 219 -8.79 2.82 -8.20
CA TYR A 219 -8.10 2.21 -9.33
C TYR A 219 -7.60 3.31 -10.24
N PHE A 220 -6.30 3.30 -10.55
CA PHE A 220 -5.72 4.29 -11.44
C PHE A 220 -4.58 3.71 -12.26
N TYR A 221 -4.21 4.46 -13.30
CA TYR A 221 -2.95 4.32 -13.99
C TYR A 221 -2.31 5.69 -14.26
N PRO A 222 -0.97 5.82 -14.24
CA PRO A 222 -0.30 7.05 -14.60
C PRO A 222 -0.44 7.32 -16.10
N ASP A 223 -0.66 8.56 -16.48
CA ASP A 223 -0.73 8.94 -17.89
C ASP A 223 0.58 8.60 -18.62
N GLY A 224 0.48 7.98 -19.79
CA GLY A 224 1.60 7.45 -20.55
C GLY A 224 2.03 6.03 -20.15
N ALA A 225 1.46 5.44 -19.09
CA ALA A 225 1.73 4.04 -18.72
C ALA A 225 1.18 3.04 -19.74
N GLU A 226 0.14 3.41 -20.47
CA GLU A 226 -0.54 2.59 -21.48
C GLU A 226 0.25 2.42 -22.78
N LYS A 227 1.32 3.20 -22.95
CA LYS A 227 2.17 3.16 -24.13
C LYS A 227 3.46 2.46 -23.79
N ARG A 228 3.95 1.65 -24.73
CA ARG A 228 5.33 1.18 -24.70
C ARG A 228 6.23 2.38 -25.02
N PRO A 229 7.09 2.83 -24.09
CA PRO A 229 8.02 3.91 -24.39
C PRO A 229 9.17 3.40 -25.26
N ASP A 230 9.95 4.32 -25.80
CA ASP A 230 11.22 3.98 -26.42
C ASP A 230 12.23 3.47 -25.38
N ALA A 231 13.18 2.66 -25.83
CA ALA A 231 14.27 2.20 -24.97
C ALA A 231 15.10 3.39 -24.48
N ALA A 232 15.28 3.51 -23.16
CA ALA A 232 16.07 4.57 -22.55
C ALA A 232 16.91 4.02 -21.39
N THR A 233 18.19 4.35 -21.37
CA THR A 233 19.12 3.94 -20.31
C THR A 233 19.09 4.93 -19.15
N THR A 234 18.94 4.39 -17.95
CA THR A 234 19.06 5.14 -16.69
C THR A 234 19.91 4.33 -15.70
N PRO A 235 20.38 4.90 -14.59
CA PRO A 235 21.06 4.13 -13.55
C PRO A 235 20.23 2.93 -13.06
N ALA A 236 18.90 3.09 -12.98
CA ALA A 236 18.00 2.01 -12.57
C ALA A 236 17.51 1.11 -13.73
N ASN A 237 17.82 1.47 -14.97
CA ASN A 237 17.53 0.70 -16.19
C ASN A 237 18.76 0.66 -17.13
N PRO A 238 19.86 0.02 -16.74
CA PRO A 238 21.12 0.07 -17.49
C PRO A 238 21.04 -0.63 -18.85
N ARG A 239 20.08 -1.53 -19.04
CA ARG A 239 19.87 -2.28 -20.29
C ARG A 239 18.91 -1.60 -21.26
N GLY A 240 18.32 -0.47 -20.86
CA GLY A 240 17.35 0.25 -21.67
C GLY A 240 16.07 -0.54 -21.94
N ASP A 241 15.62 -1.39 -21.01
CA ASP A 241 14.35 -2.11 -21.15
C ASP A 241 13.19 -1.10 -21.24
N PRO A 242 12.44 -1.07 -22.35
CA PRO A 242 11.26 -0.21 -22.50
C PRO A 242 10.23 -0.37 -21.35
N LEU A 243 10.07 -1.58 -20.80
CA LEU A 243 9.12 -1.84 -19.71
C LEU A 243 9.63 -1.39 -18.34
N ALA A 244 10.86 -0.90 -18.26
CA ALA A 244 11.48 -0.36 -17.06
C ALA A 244 11.58 1.18 -17.05
N VAL A 245 11.38 1.84 -18.20
CA VAL A 245 11.46 3.29 -18.32
C VAL A 245 10.41 3.95 -17.42
N PRO A 246 10.78 4.92 -16.57
CA PRO A 246 9.84 5.55 -15.64
C PRO A 246 8.76 6.37 -16.37
N ILE A 247 7.73 6.79 -15.64
CA ILE A 247 6.71 7.71 -16.16
C ILE A 247 7.21 9.15 -16.09
N VAL A 248 7.76 9.55 -14.94
CA VAL A 248 8.38 10.86 -14.72
C VAL A 248 9.73 10.73 -14.03
N THR A 249 10.58 11.73 -14.23
CA THR A 249 11.94 11.78 -13.68
C THR A 249 12.13 13.06 -12.88
N MET A 250 12.83 12.97 -11.74
CA MET A 250 13.22 14.09 -10.90
C MET A 250 14.72 13.99 -10.60
N THR A 251 15.47 15.09 -10.63
CA THR A 251 16.87 15.05 -10.22
C THR A 251 16.98 15.03 -8.69
N GLN A 252 18.05 14.43 -8.15
CA GLN A 252 18.27 14.35 -6.70
C GLN A 252 18.39 15.71 -6.00
N ASP A 253 18.71 16.76 -6.75
CA ASP A 253 18.88 18.15 -6.32
C ASP A 253 17.73 19.06 -6.77
N HIS A 254 16.59 18.49 -7.18
CA HIS A 254 15.46 19.22 -7.74
C HIS A 254 15.03 20.38 -6.82
N GLN A 255 14.98 21.59 -7.38
CA GLN A 255 14.66 22.81 -6.65
C GLN A 255 13.28 23.33 -7.06
N LEU A 256 12.42 23.58 -6.08
CA LEU A 256 11.14 24.29 -6.30
C LEU A 256 11.35 25.79 -6.34
N LEU A 257 10.33 26.51 -6.81
CA LEU A 257 10.19 27.93 -6.50
C LEU A 257 9.62 28.08 -5.09
N ALA A 258 9.96 29.16 -4.39
CA ALA A 258 9.36 29.51 -3.12
C ALA A 258 7.97 30.16 -3.31
N PHE A 259 7.10 30.00 -2.31
CA PHE A 259 5.76 30.58 -2.36
C PHE A 259 5.84 32.13 -2.37
N PRO A 260 5.11 32.81 -3.28
CA PRO A 260 5.23 34.26 -3.46
C PRO A 260 4.55 35.02 -2.31
N ALA A 261 5.02 36.24 -1.97
CA ALA A 261 4.31 37.07 -1.00
C ALA A 261 3.02 37.65 -1.60
N ASN A 262 3.07 38.02 -2.89
CA ASN A 262 1.89 38.43 -3.65
C ASN A 262 1.29 37.23 -4.40
N VAL A 263 0.18 36.72 -3.89
CA VAL A 263 -0.48 35.53 -4.44
C VAL A 263 -1.41 35.95 -5.58
N THR A 264 -1.00 35.67 -6.81
CA THR A 264 -1.81 35.85 -8.03
C THR A 264 -1.96 34.51 -8.75
N PRO A 265 -2.92 34.36 -9.67
CA PRO A 265 -3.05 33.14 -10.45
C PRO A 265 -1.77 32.74 -11.19
N GLU A 266 -1.01 33.72 -11.69
CA GLU A 266 0.24 33.53 -12.42
C GLU A 266 1.35 33.02 -11.49
N THR A 267 1.51 33.63 -10.33
CA THR A 267 2.57 33.26 -9.37
C THR A 267 2.30 31.87 -8.75
N VAL A 268 1.04 31.51 -8.50
CA VAL A 268 0.67 30.14 -8.07
C VAL A 268 0.85 29.12 -9.19
N THR A 269 0.56 29.48 -10.44
CA THR A 269 0.81 28.61 -11.60
C THR A 269 2.30 28.36 -11.79
N ALA A 270 3.14 29.39 -11.64
CA ALA A 270 4.59 29.25 -11.68
C ALA A 270 5.10 28.34 -10.56
N PHE A 271 4.61 28.53 -9.34
CA PHE A 271 4.93 27.66 -8.21
C PHE A 271 4.54 26.19 -8.49
N GLN A 272 3.31 25.93 -8.95
CA GLN A 272 2.85 24.59 -9.32
C GLN A 272 3.73 23.93 -10.39
N ARG A 273 4.12 24.69 -11.42
CA ARG A 273 4.98 24.20 -12.52
C ARG A 273 6.40 23.85 -12.08
N SER A 274 6.85 24.35 -10.93
CA SER A 274 8.17 24.00 -10.39
C SER A 274 8.24 22.58 -9.83
N PHE A 275 7.08 21.94 -9.57
CA PHE A 275 7.02 20.54 -9.14
C PHE A 275 7.12 19.59 -10.33
N VAL A 276 7.72 18.42 -10.09
CA VAL A 276 7.50 17.25 -10.94
C VAL A 276 6.08 16.76 -10.68
N SER A 277 5.27 16.62 -11.73
CA SER A 277 3.86 16.22 -11.62
C SER A 277 3.55 15.00 -12.47
N THR A 278 2.55 14.23 -12.05
CA THR A 278 2.00 13.11 -12.83
C THR A 278 0.47 13.15 -12.75
N VAL A 279 -0.19 12.78 -13.86
CA VAL A 279 -1.64 12.65 -13.92
C VAL A 279 -2.00 11.18 -13.74
N LEU A 280 -2.88 10.88 -12.80
CA LEU A 280 -3.37 9.53 -12.53
C LEU A 280 -4.82 9.42 -13.01
N LYS A 281 -5.03 8.65 -14.06
CA LYS A 281 -6.35 8.45 -14.68
C LYS A 281 -7.10 7.32 -14.00
N TRP A 282 -8.40 7.47 -13.82
CA TRP A 282 -9.29 6.46 -13.24
C TRP A 282 -9.27 5.16 -14.05
N GLY A 283 -9.23 4.03 -13.34
CA GLY A 283 -9.37 2.69 -13.92
C GLY A 283 -8.13 2.21 -14.67
N VAL A 284 -8.35 1.75 -15.90
CA VAL A 284 -7.33 1.29 -16.85
C VAL A 284 -7.68 1.85 -18.24
N PRO A 285 -6.74 1.89 -19.20
CA PRO A 285 -7.03 2.25 -20.58
C PRO A 285 -8.18 1.44 -21.18
N ALA A 286 -8.95 2.04 -22.09
CA ALA A 286 -10.13 1.39 -22.67
C ALA A 286 -9.84 0.00 -23.27
N ALA A 287 -8.67 -0.19 -23.87
CA ALA A 287 -8.26 -1.46 -24.47
C ALA A 287 -7.79 -2.53 -23.45
N GLU A 288 -7.65 -2.16 -22.18
CA GLU A 288 -7.36 -3.07 -21.06
C GLU A 288 -8.62 -3.37 -20.22
N LEU A 289 -9.72 -2.64 -20.43
CA LEU A 289 -10.89 -2.64 -19.56
C LEU A 289 -11.58 -4.00 -19.47
N ASP A 290 -11.77 -4.69 -20.60
CA ASP A 290 -12.41 -6.01 -20.61
C ASP A 290 -11.58 -7.03 -19.81
N ALA A 291 -10.26 -7.07 -20.04
CA ALA A 291 -9.36 -7.95 -19.30
C ALA A 291 -9.32 -7.60 -17.80
N ALA A 292 -9.40 -6.32 -17.45
CA ALA A 292 -9.39 -5.83 -16.09
C ALA A 292 -10.66 -6.19 -15.32
N THR A 293 -11.84 -6.09 -15.95
CA THR A 293 -13.15 -6.14 -15.27
C THR A 293 -13.86 -7.49 -15.39
N ASP A 294 -13.53 -8.32 -16.39
CA ASP A 294 -14.15 -9.63 -16.58
C ASP A 294 -13.96 -10.50 -15.31
N PRO A 295 -15.05 -10.91 -14.64
CA PRO A 295 -14.97 -11.68 -13.40
C PRO A 295 -14.44 -13.11 -13.61
N THR A 296 -14.42 -13.60 -14.85
CA THR A 296 -13.82 -14.89 -15.22
C THR A 296 -12.30 -14.78 -15.42
N LYS A 297 -11.76 -13.56 -15.49
CA LYS A 297 -10.33 -13.27 -15.62
C LYS A 297 -9.68 -13.11 -14.24
N PRO A 298 -8.35 -13.20 -14.17
CA PRO A 298 -7.62 -13.14 -12.90
C PRO A 298 -7.68 -11.79 -12.16
N PHE A 299 -8.28 -10.75 -12.75
CA PHE A 299 -8.29 -9.39 -12.19
C PHE A 299 -9.64 -9.05 -11.56
N GLY A 300 -10.71 -8.97 -12.35
CA GLY A 300 -12.08 -8.74 -11.86
C GLY A 300 -12.27 -7.42 -11.11
N LEU A 301 -11.59 -6.35 -11.55
CA LEU A 301 -11.63 -5.03 -10.92
C LEU A 301 -13.03 -4.41 -11.00
N GLN A 302 -13.41 -3.67 -9.95
CA GLN A 302 -14.67 -2.93 -9.90
C GLN A 302 -14.53 -1.55 -10.56
N ILE A 303 -14.32 -1.52 -11.88
CA ILE A 303 -14.19 -0.26 -12.64
C ILE A 303 -15.53 0.07 -13.30
N ALA A 304 -16.24 1.04 -12.73
CA ALA A 304 -17.42 1.63 -13.36
C ALA A 304 -17.02 2.76 -14.34
N PRO A 305 -17.88 3.09 -15.33
CA PRO A 305 -17.66 4.26 -16.18
C PRO A 305 -17.54 5.55 -15.36
N ALA A 306 -16.64 6.44 -15.76
CA ALA A 306 -16.47 7.76 -15.16
C ALA A 306 -17.69 8.68 -15.43
N PRO A 307 -17.85 9.81 -14.72
CA PRO A 307 -18.91 10.77 -15.01
C PRO A 307 -18.73 11.36 -16.41
N PRO A 308 -19.82 11.78 -17.09
CA PRO A 308 -21.18 11.88 -16.58
C PRO A 308 -22.01 10.59 -16.71
N THR A 309 -21.49 9.54 -17.36
CA THR A 309 -22.27 8.33 -17.72
C THR A 309 -22.28 7.24 -16.65
N GLY A 310 -21.42 7.34 -15.63
CA GLY A 310 -21.39 6.39 -14.51
C GLY A 310 -20.99 7.01 -13.17
N LYS A 311 -20.74 6.13 -12.20
CA LYS A 311 -20.33 6.46 -10.82
C LYS A 311 -18.87 6.08 -10.51
N GLY A 312 -18.09 5.70 -11.52
CA GLY A 312 -16.67 5.43 -11.38
C GLY A 312 -15.87 6.72 -11.29
N GLY A 313 -14.69 6.68 -10.69
CA GLY A 313 -13.80 7.84 -10.57
C GLY A 313 -13.02 7.83 -9.27
N ILE A 314 -12.11 8.78 -9.16
CA ILE A 314 -11.32 9.05 -7.97
C ILE A 314 -12.03 10.15 -7.18
N TYR A 315 -12.40 9.86 -5.93
CA TYR A 315 -13.01 10.83 -5.04
C TYR A 315 -11.95 11.77 -4.46
N VAL A 316 -11.93 13.01 -4.91
CA VAL A 316 -11.04 14.05 -4.39
C VAL A 316 -11.80 14.96 -3.42
N PHE A 317 -11.51 14.85 -2.13
CA PHE A 317 -12.21 15.57 -1.05
C PHE A 317 -11.29 15.93 0.11
N SER A 318 -11.71 16.88 0.95
CA SER A 318 -10.90 17.39 2.06
C SER A 318 -10.64 16.33 3.14
N ARG A 319 -9.40 16.30 3.64
CA ARG A 319 -8.99 15.56 4.83
C ARG A 319 -9.30 16.31 6.13
N GLY A 320 -9.80 17.54 6.07
CA GLY A 320 -10.20 18.31 7.25
C GLY A 320 -9.14 19.29 7.77
N GLY A 321 -8.27 19.80 6.91
CA GLY A 321 -7.27 20.82 7.25
C GLY A 321 -6.36 21.15 6.07
N PRO A 322 -5.46 22.13 6.20
CA PRO A 322 -4.48 22.43 5.18
C PRO A 322 -3.27 21.48 5.22
N LEU A 323 -2.43 21.54 4.18
CA LEU A 323 -1.11 20.94 4.19
C LEU A 323 -0.23 21.68 5.21
N PRO A 324 0.62 20.99 6.00
CA PRO A 324 1.32 21.67 7.09
C PRO A 324 2.45 22.59 6.61
N ASP A 325 2.97 22.37 5.40
CA ASP A 325 3.96 23.21 4.70
C ASP A 325 3.35 24.29 3.82
N ASN A 326 2.05 24.21 3.53
CA ASN A 326 1.34 25.27 2.81
C ASN A 326 -0.08 25.42 3.36
N PRO A 327 -0.31 26.37 4.29
CA PRO A 327 -1.59 26.55 4.95
C PRO A 327 -2.73 26.97 4.00
N LEU A 328 -2.42 27.41 2.78
CA LEU A 328 -3.41 27.83 1.78
C LEU A 328 -3.98 26.66 0.98
N VAL A 329 -3.27 25.54 0.95
CA VAL A 329 -3.66 24.34 0.20
C VAL A 329 -4.28 23.33 1.14
N ALA A 330 -5.46 22.83 0.82
CA ALA A 330 -6.13 21.79 1.57
C ALA A 330 -5.36 20.46 1.49
N ALA A 331 -5.27 19.75 2.60
CA ALA A 331 -4.92 18.34 2.57
C ALA A 331 -6.11 17.55 2.01
N LEU A 332 -5.89 16.72 0.99
CA LEU A 332 -6.95 16.00 0.27
C LEU A 332 -6.80 14.47 0.41
N TRP A 333 -7.93 13.81 0.31
CA TRP A 333 -8.07 12.41 -0.07
C TRP A 333 -8.25 12.30 -1.59
N PRO A 334 -7.78 11.21 -2.24
CA PRO A 334 -6.85 10.25 -1.67
C PRO A 334 -5.50 10.90 -1.39
N GLN A 335 -4.80 10.40 -0.37
CA GLN A 335 -3.41 10.74 -0.14
C GLN A 335 -2.55 10.03 -1.19
N ALA A 336 -1.61 10.76 -1.78
CA ALA A 336 -0.62 10.21 -2.69
C ALA A 336 0.73 10.09 -1.98
N GLY A 337 1.39 8.94 -2.12
CA GLY A 337 2.75 8.73 -1.65
C GLY A 337 3.54 7.92 -2.66
N PHE A 338 4.81 8.28 -2.85
CA PHE A 338 5.73 7.51 -3.68
C PHE A 338 6.69 6.74 -2.79
N ALA A 339 6.61 5.43 -2.80
CA ALA A 339 7.48 4.56 -2.01
C ALA A 339 8.63 4.04 -2.87
N LYS A 340 9.87 4.13 -2.36
CA LYS A 340 11.06 3.62 -3.06
C LYS A 340 10.95 2.11 -3.23
N LEU A 341 11.21 1.64 -4.43
CA LEU A 341 11.35 0.23 -4.77
C LEU A 341 12.78 -0.22 -4.49
N ILE A 342 13.00 -1.52 -4.27
CA ILE A 342 14.35 -2.06 -4.08
C ILE A 342 15.24 -1.72 -5.28
N ASP A 343 16.47 -1.29 -5.01
CA ASP A 343 17.48 -1.00 -6.02
C ASP A 343 18.01 -2.30 -6.65
N ASP A 344 17.26 -2.78 -7.64
CA ASP A 344 17.61 -3.97 -8.42
C ASP A 344 17.61 -3.64 -9.92
N PRO A 345 18.60 -2.87 -10.41
CA PRO A 345 18.65 -2.42 -11.81
C PRO A 345 18.77 -3.57 -12.81
N ASN A 346 19.22 -4.74 -12.36
CA ASN A 346 19.32 -5.95 -13.17
C ASN A 346 18.14 -6.92 -12.98
N ARG A 347 17.16 -6.58 -12.14
CA ARG A 347 15.96 -7.38 -11.84
C ARG A 347 16.27 -8.83 -11.44
N ARG A 348 17.30 -9.02 -10.61
CA ARG A 348 17.76 -10.33 -10.11
C ARG A 348 16.97 -10.81 -8.89
N VAL A 349 16.77 -9.93 -7.91
CA VAL A 349 16.09 -10.20 -6.63
C VAL A 349 14.60 -9.91 -6.72
N ASP A 350 14.23 -8.94 -7.54
CA ASP A 350 12.86 -8.56 -7.84
C ASP A 350 12.64 -8.48 -9.36
N PRO A 351 12.43 -9.64 -10.03
CA PRO A 351 12.25 -9.71 -11.48
C PRO A 351 11.10 -8.83 -12.01
N GLN A 352 10.10 -8.57 -11.18
CA GLN A 352 8.93 -7.78 -11.54
C GLN A 352 9.09 -6.30 -11.17
N GLY A 353 10.09 -5.92 -10.35
CA GLY A 353 10.33 -4.55 -9.95
C GLY A 353 9.17 -3.93 -9.17
N LEU A 354 8.56 -4.70 -8.27
CA LEU A 354 7.37 -4.33 -7.50
C LEU A 354 7.64 -4.19 -6.00
N VAL A 355 8.78 -4.65 -5.50
CA VAL A 355 9.05 -4.75 -4.08
C VAL A 355 9.47 -3.38 -3.54
N VAL A 356 8.69 -2.88 -2.58
CA VAL A 356 8.98 -1.64 -1.85
C VAL A 356 10.15 -1.87 -0.89
N GLN A 357 11.07 -0.92 -0.83
CA GLN A 357 12.19 -0.92 0.11
C GLN A 357 11.69 -0.90 1.57
N GLY A 358 12.40 -1.58 2.46
CA GLY A 358 11.99 -1.71 3.87
C GLY A 358 10.90 -2.75 4.14
N SER A 359 10.21 -3.27 3.11
CA SER A 359 9.23 -4.37 3.28
C SER A 359 9.83 -5.67 3.84
N ARG A 360 11.15 -5.84 3.76
CA ARG A 360 11.91 -6.98 4.31
C ARG A 360 12.70 -6.64 5.58
N GLY A 361 12.53 -5.45 6.16
CA GLY A 361 13.23 -5.03 7.38
C GLY A 361 14.75 -4.83 7.26
N GLN A 362 15.30 -4.85 6.04
CA GLN A 362 16.74 -4.83 5.76
C GLN A 362 17.28 -3.46 5.30
N ALA A 363 16.38 -2.51 4.99
CA ALA A 363 16.73 -1.18 4.46
C ALA A 363 15.70 -0.17 4.96
N PRO A 364 16.04 1.13 5.07
CA PRO A 364 15.08 2.15 5.48
C PRO A 364 13.92 2.21 4.49
N LEU A 365 12.73 2.44 5.00
CA LEU A 365 11.57 2.77 4.17
C LEU A 365 11.72 4.24 3.74
N VAL A 366 11.69 4.49 2.43
CA VAL A 366 11.84 5.83 1.85
C VAL A 366 10.57 6.22 1.11
N VAL A 367 9.97 7.33 1.50
CA VAL A 367 8.70 7.81 0.95
C VAL A 367 8.78 9.28 0.55
N VAL A 368 8.46 9.58 -0.71
CA VAL A 368 8.16 10.94 -1.15
C VAL A 368 6.67 11.20 -0.94
N GLN A 369 6.33 12.29 -0.25
CA GLN A 369 4.94 12.71 -0.13
C GLN A 369 4.44 13.39 -1.42
N GLY A 370 3.26 13.01 -1.89
CA GLY A 370 2.58 13.67 -3.00
C GLY A 370 1.59 14.73 -2.53
N ILE A 371 1.36 15.75 -3.36
CA ILE A 371 0.27 16.72 -3.21
C ILE A 371 -0.79 16.39 -4.25
N THR A 372 -1.91 15.85 -3.78
CA THR A 372 -3.12 15.63 -4.58
C THR A 372 -3.77 16.97 -4.88
N LEU A 373 -4.03 17.27 -6.16
CA LEU A 373 -4.72 18.49 -6.58
C LEU A 373 -6.20 18.26 -6.82
N PHE A 374 -7.02 19.25 -6.44
CA PHE A 374 -8.41 19.36 -6.89
C PHE A 374 -8.47 20.16 -8.19
N ASP A 375 -9.12 19.62 -9.22
CA ASP A 375 -9.21 20.22 -10.56
C ASP A 375 -7.85 20.69 -11.12
N ASP A 376 -6.82 19.86 -10.90
CA ASP A 376 -5.45 20.03 -11.41
C ASP A 376 -4.78 21.36 -11.03
N SER A 377 -5.28 22.04 -10.01
CA SER A 377 -4.86 23.40 -9.69
C SER A 377 -4.69 23.61 -8.19
N LEU A 378 -3.51 24.11 -7.79
CA LEU A 378 -3.26 24.57 -6.43
C LEU A 378 -4.22 25.70 -6.03
N LEU A 379 -4.61 26.58 -6.96
CA LEU A 379 -5.60 27.64 -6.73
C LEU A 379 -6.99 27.09 -6.42
N ARG A 380 -7.36 25.96 -7.03
CA ARG A 380 -8.64 25.28 -6.78
C ARG A 380 -8.58 24.36 -5.57
N SER A 381 -7.39 24.01 -5.10
CA SER A 381 -7.16 23.13 -3.96
C SER A 381 -7.20 23.86 -2.61
N THR A 382 -7.93 24.97 -2.49
CA THR A 382 -8.07 25.71 -1.23
C THR A 382 -9.11 25.07 -0.32
N VAL A 383 -8.99 25.25 1.00
CA VAL A 383 -9.90 24.66 2.01
C VAL A 383 -11.37 25.02 1.77
N ALA A 384 -11.66 26.19 1.19
CA ALA A 384 -13.02 26.63 0.89
C ALA A 384 -13.60 26.01 -0.39
N ALA A 385 -12.76 25.69 -1.38
CA ALA A 385 -13.20 25.26 -2.70
C ALA A 385 -13.43 23.75 -2.81
N VAL A 386 -12.75 22.95 -1.98
CA VAL A 386 -12.78 21.48 -2.09
C VAL A 386 -13.99 20.86 -1.38
N PRO A 387 -14.62 19.82 -1.96
CA PRO A 387 -15.69 19.08 -1.30
C PRO A 387 -15.22 18.49 0.04
N ARG A 388 -16.10 18.47 1.05
CA ARG A 388 -15.78 17.92 2.38
C ARG A 388 -16.07 16.43 2.54
N ALA A 389 -16.70 15.82 1.53
CA ALA A 389 -17.13 14.44 1.53
C ALA A 389 -17.03 13.87 0.09
N PRO A 390 -16.92 12.54 -0.07
CA PRO A 390 -16.89 11.87 -1.38
C PRO A 390 -18.29 11.80 -1.98
N THR A 391 -18.79 12.96 -2.40
CA THR A 391 -20.03 13.10 -3.17
C THR A 391 -19.73 13.08 -4.67
N VAL A 392 -20.76 13.14 -5.52
CA VAL A 392 -20.59 13.20 -6.98
C VAL A 392 -19.70 14.39 -7.40
N SER A 393 -19.75 15.52 -6.70
CA SER A 393 -18.89 16.68 -7.00
C SER A 393 -17.41 16.46 -6.64
N ALA A 394 -17.12 15.51 -5.76
CA ALA A 394 -15.76 15.07 -5.44
C ALA A 394 -15.24 14.04 -6.45
N LEU A 395 -16.10 13.45 -7.28
CA LEU A 395 -15.72 12.40 -8.21
C LEU A 395 -15.00 13.01 -9.43
N LYS A 396 -13.79 12.53 -9.71
CA LYS A 396 -12.96 12.96 -10.82
C LYS A 396 -12.58 11.76 -11.68
N ASP A 397 -12.47 11.95 -12.98
CA ASP A 397 -11.97 10.96 -13.92
C ASP A 397 -10.44 10.82 -13.87
N HIS A 398 -9.75 11.78 -13.26
CA HIS A 398 -8.33 11.74 -12.98
C HIS A 398 -7.95 12.61 -11.78
N VAL A 399 -6.70 12.51 -11.36
CA VAL A 399 -6.12 13.42 -10.37
C VAL A 399 -4.68 13.73 -10.71
N THR A 400 -4.30 15.01 -10.63
CA THR A 400 -2.90 15.42 -10.71
C THR A 400 -2.24 15.32 -9.34
N VAL A 401 -1.07 14.69 -9.30
CA VAL A 401 -0.22 14.59 -8.10
C VAL A 401 1.10 15.30 -8.34
N LEU A 402 1.45 16.24 -7.46
CA LEU A 402 2.77 16.87 -7.43
C LEU A 402 3.70 16.10 -6.49
N ALA A 403 4.86 15.68 -6.95
CA ALA A 403 5.88 15.06 -6.11
C ALA A 403 6.64 16.14 -5.33
N ARG A 404 6.65 16.06 -4.00
CA ARG A 404 7.48 16.95 -3.18
C ARG A 404 8.95 16.53 -3.34
N PRO A 405 9.90 17.45 -3.55
CA PRO A 405 11.32 17.11 -3.49
C PRO A 405 11.77 17.01 -2.03
N ALA A 406 11.16 16.08 -1.29
CA ALA A 406 11.53 15.72 0.06
C ALA A 406 11.19 14.24 0.26
N VAL A 407 12.08 13.52 0.93
CA VAL A 407 11.87 12.12 1.31
C VAL A 407 11.75 12.00 2.82
N LEU A 408 10.78 11.23 3.27
CA LEU A 408 10.71 10.75 4.64
C LEU A 408 11.37 9.38 4.71
N CYS A 409 12.35 9.25 5.58
CA CYS A 409 13.14 8.04 5.76
C CYS A 409 12.90 7.43 7.13
N LEU A 410 12.40 6.21 7.17
CA LEU A 410 11.90 5.54 8.38
C LEU A 410 12.66 4.25 8.63
N ASP A 411 12.89 3.90 9.90
CA ASP A 411 13.25 2.54 10.25
C ASP A 411 12.00 1.66 10.09
N PRO A 412 11.97 0.69 9.17
CA PRO A 412 10.81 -0.18 9.01
C PRO A 412 10.52 -1.04 10.24
N ARG A 413 11.48 -1.21 11.16
CA ARG A 413 11.33 -1.96 12.41
C ARG A 413 10.70 -1.14 13.53
N ASP A 414 10.74 0.20 13.41
CA ASP A 414 10.27 1.11 14.46
C ASP A 414 9.81 2.44 13.85
N VAL A 415 8.79 2.38 13.01
CA VAL A 415 8.22 3.55 12.32
C VAL A 415 7.64 4.57 13.31
N ALA A 416 7.28 4.14 14.53
CA ALA A 416 6.75 4.99 15.60
C ALA A 416 7.76 6.02 16.13
N LYS A 417 9.08 5.76 16.04
CA LYS A 417 10.14 6.73 16.36
C LYS A 417 10.15 7.95 15.42
N GLY A 418 9.40 7.89 14.33
CA GLY A 418 9.45 8.88 13.27
C GLY A 418 10.71 8.75 12.42
N GLY A 419 10.72 9.50 11.32
CA GLY A 419 11.76 9.45 10.31
C GLY A 419 12.51 10.76 10.17
N VAL A 420 13.59 10.71 9.39
CA VAL A 420 14.30 11.91 8.95
C VAL A 420 13.66 12.38 7.64
N LEU A 421 13.16 13.61 7.62
CA LEU A 421 12.70 14.27 6.40
C LEU A 421 13.89 14.97 5.74
N VAL A 422 14.32 14.46 4.59
CA VAL A 422 15.45 15.00 3.84
C VAL A 422 14.94 15.79 2.64
N THR A 423 15.42 17.00 2.45
CA THR A 423 15.14 17.81 1.25
C THR A 423 16.43 18.45 0.71
N PRO A 424 16.60 18.61 -0.60
CA PRO A 424 17.81 19.19 -1.16
C PRO A 424 17.93 20.66 -0.80
N HIS A 425 16.84 21.42 -0.68
CA HIS A 425 16.88 22.87 -0.50
C HIS A 425 15.93 23.34 0.60
N PHE A 426 16.38 24.28 1.43
CA PHE A 426 15.52 24.97 2.41
C PHE A 426 15.01 26.32 1.87
N THR A 427 15.72 26.86 0.90
CA THR A 427 15.44 28.17 0.29
C THR A 427 15.46 28.06 -1.22
N ALA A 428 14.71 28.93 -1.89
CA ALA A 428 14.72 29.05 -3.33
C ALA A 428 14.29 30.44 -3.79
N ARG A 429 14.47 30.73 -5.09
CA ARG A 429 13.89 31.93 -5.70
C ARG A 429 12.37 31.87 -5.64
N SER A 430 11.75 33.03 -5.48
CA SER A 430 10.29 33.12 -5.47
C SER A 430 9.66 32.73 -6.82
N ALA A 431 8.42 32.24 -6.76
CA ALA A 431 7.57 32.11 -7.93
C ALA A 431 7.11 33.45 -8.52
N ASP A 432 7.24 34.55 -7.75
CA ASP A 432 7.11 35.90 -8.27
C ASP A 432 8.48 36.43 -8.73
N ALA A 433 8.65 36.58 -10.03
CA ALA A 433 9.90 37.02 -10.64
C ALA A 433 10.30 38.47 -10.28
N SER A 434 9.38 39.28 -9.72
CA SER A 434 9.69 40.62 -9.22
C SER A 434 10.38 40.61 -7.85
N GLU A 435 10.28 39.51 -7.11
CA GLU A 435 10.90 39.36 -5.80
C GLU A 435 12.37 38.95 -5.95
N VAL A 436 13.25 39.64 -5.24
CA VAL A 436 14.70 39.42 -5.29
C VAL A 436 15.17 38.61 -4.07
N GLY A 437 16.15 37.74 -4.29
CA GLY A 437 16.76 36.92 -3.23
C GLY A 437 16.11 35.54 -3.10
N GLU A 438 16.67 34.73 -2.21
CA GLU A 438 16.08 33.45 -1.84
C GLU A 438 15.10 33.61 -0.69
N LYS A 439 14.05 32.79 -0.72
CA LYS A 439 12.99 32.72 0.29
C LYS A 439 12.90 31.30 0.85
N PRO A 440 12.47 31.14 2.11
CA PRO A 440 12.23 29.82 2.67
C PRO A 440 11.15 29.07 1.88
N LEU A 441 11.39 27.80 1.60
CA LEU A 441 10.40 26.90 0.97
C LEU A 441 9.32 26.46 1.98
N PHE A 442 9.69 26.38 3.26
CA PHE A 442 8.83 25.93 4.35
C PHE A 442 9.44 26.36 5.70
N ASP A 443 8.70 26.16 6.80
CA ASP A 443 9.21 26.27 8.17
C ASP A 443 9.69 24.88 8.67
N PRO A 444 11.00 24.66 8.86
CA PRO A 444 11.52 23.39 9.33
C PRO A 444 11.01 22.99 10.73
N GLN A 445 10.73 23.96 11.60
CA GLN A 445 10.21 23.67 12.95
C GLN A 445 8.73 23.25 12.90
N ALA A 446 7.96 23.80 11.97
CA ALA A 446 6.59 23.34 11.73
C ALA A 446 6.58 21.94 11.13
N LEU A 447 7.48 21.66 10.17
CA LEU A 447 7.63 20.32 9.58
C LEU A 447 8.06 19.26 10.60
N ALA A 448 9.00 19.58 11.50
CA ALA A 448 9.47 18.67 12.54
C ALA A 448 8.37 18.29 13.56
N LYS A 449 7.25 19.02 13.60
CA LYS A 449 6.08 18.70 14.44
C LYS A 449 5.06 17.81 13.73
N GLN A 450 5.27 17.48 12.46
CA GLN A 450 4.35 16.60 11.73
C GLN A 450 4.43 15.17 12.27
N PRO A 451 3.30 14.44 12.32
CA PRO A 451 3.31 13.02 12.67
C PRO A 451 4.27 12.23 11.78
N GLY A 452 5.12 11.42 12.42
CA GLY A 452 6.10 10.59 11.72
C GLY A 452 7.37 11.32 11.28
N VAL A 453 7.52 12.63 11.51
CA VAL A 453 8.77 13.38 11.28
C VAL A 453 9.48 13.56 12.62
N ARG A 454 10.71 13.07 12.72
CA ARG A 454 11.59 13.26 13.89
C ARG A 454 12.50 14.46 13.72
N GLU A 455 13.04 14.62 12.51
CA GLU A 455 14.05 15.62 12.18
C GLU A 455 13.90 16.04 10.72
N VAL A 456 14.27 17.29 10.41
CA VAL A 456 14.35 17.80 9.03
C VAL A 456 15.81 18.09 8.71
N LYS A 457 16.33 17.47 7.66
CA LYS A 457 17.72 17.63 7.21
C LYS A 457 17.82 18.11 5.78
N LYS A 458 18.91 18.81 5.49
CA LYS A 458 19.30 19.19 4.13
C LYS A 458 20.15 18.07 3.55
N GLY A 459 19.77 17.54 2.39
CA GLY A 459 20.47 16.43 1.74
C GLY A 459 19.88 16.11 0.37
N CYS A 460 20.67 15.53 -0.52
CA CYS A 460 20.16 15.13 -1.82
C CYS A 460 19.21 13.93 -1.72
N LEU A 461 18.23 13.88 -2.62
CA LEU A 461 17.21 12.85 -2.61
C LEU A 461 17.82 11.50 -3.00
N PRO A 462 17.43 10.40 -2.34
CA PRO A 462 17.93 9.07 -2.65
C PRO A 462 17.51 8.67 -4.06
N LEU A 463 18.53 8.33 -4.86
CA LEU A 463 18.37 7.82 -6.22
C LEU A 463 17.53 6.54 -6.22
N GLY A 464 16.84 6.28 -7.32
CA GLY A 464 16.17 5.01 -7.54
C GLY A 464 14.73 5.16 -8.03
N ARG A 465 14.04 4.03 -8.02
CA ARG A 465 12.71 3.86 -8.62
C ARG A 465 11.65 3.93 -7.54
N TYR A 466 10.51 4.54 -7.85
CA TYR A 466 9.42 4.72 -6.90
C TYR A 466 8.08 4.27 -7.49
N SER A 467 7.35 3.47 -6.71
CA SER A 467 5.91 3.21 -6.92
C SER A 467 5.10 4.37 -6.40
N ILE A 468 3.87 4.55 -6.88
CA ILE A 468 2.90 5.48 -6.30
C ILE A 468 1.70 4.72 -5.73
N SER A 469 1.22 5.18 -4.57
CA SER A 469 0.01 4.69 -3.92
C SER A 469 -1.00 5.82 -3.72
N LEU A 470 -2.26 5.57 -4.03
CA LEU A 470 -3.40 6.40 -3.61
C LEU A 470 -4.13 5.69 -2.48
N VAL A 471 -4.37 6.39 -1.37
CA VAL A 471 -4.97 5.84 -0.14
C VAL A 471 -6.13 6.71 0.32
N TYR A 472 -7.29 6.12 0.60
CA TYR A 472 -8.43 6.79 1.23
C TYR A 472 -8.42 6.69 2.76
N SER A 473 -9.23 7.52 3.43
CA SER A 473 -9.47 7.46 4.87
C SER A 473 -9.94 6.08 5.35
N THR A 474 -10.69 5.36 4.51
CA THR A 474 -11.20 4.01 4.76
C THR A 474 -10.10 2.92 4.75
N GLY A 475 -8.87 3.27 4.36
CA GLY A 475 -7.77 2.32 4.17
C GLY A 475 -7.79 1.62 2.80
N GLN A 476 -8.82 1.86 1.98
CA GLN A 476 -8.81 1.42 0.58
C GLN A 476 -7.68 2.12 -0.17
N ALA A 477 -6.79 1.33 -0.77
CA ALA A 477 -5.61 1.83 -1.46
C ALA A 477 -5.41 1.14 -2.80
N TRP A 478 -4.76 1.83 -3.73
CA TRP A 478 -4.26 1.25 -4.98
C TRP A 478 -2.82 1.68 -5.19
N THR A 479 -1.99 0.75 -5.70
CA THR A 479 -0.56 0.98 -5.92
C THR A 479 -0.18 0.54 -7.32
N VAL A 480 0.65 1.35 -7.98
CA VAL A 480 1.30 1.01 -9.24
C VAL A 480 2.81 1.33 -9.15
N PRO A 481 3.71 0.51 -9.72
CA PRO A 481 3.43 -0.73 -10.45
C PRO A 481 2.87 -1.86 -9.56
N ASN A 482 2.19 -2.83 -10.16
CA ASN A 482 1.72 -4.04 -9.46
C ASN A 482 1.78 -5.29 -10.36
N GLU A 483 1.35 -6.44 -9.85
CA GLU A 483 1.51 -7.74 -10.52
C GLU A 483 0.69 -7.86 -11.82
N MET A 484 -0.33 -7.01 -12.00
CA MET A 484 -1.22 -7.09 -13.15
C MET A 484 -0.52 -6.73 -14.46
N GLY A 485 0.52 -5.91 -14.40
CA GLY A 485 1.28 -5.49 -15.58
C GLY A 485 2.64 -6.16 -15.75
N SER A 486 2.86 -7.29 -15.06
CA SER A 486 4.09 -8.07 -15.17
C SER A 486 3.79 -9.56 -15.28
N CYS A 487 4.76 -10.33 -15.76
CA CYS A 487 4.73 -11.78 -15.74
C CYS A 487 5.53 -12.31 -14.55
N GLY A 488 4.99 -13.31 -13.87
CA GLY A 488 5.75 -14.06 -12.88
C GLY A 488 6.88 -14.84 -13.56
N ALA A 489 7.89 -15.22 -12.78
CA ALA A 489 9.07 -15.94 -13.29
C ALA A 489 8.71 -17.22 -14.08
N LEU A 490 7.63 -17.92 -13.69
CA LEU A 490 7.14 -19.13 -14.37
C LEU A 490 6.23 -18.86 -15.58
N GLU A 491 5.77 -17.62 -15.75
CA GLU A 491 4.87 -17.23 -16.84
C GLU A 491 5.63 -16.75 -18.09
N GLY A 492 6.94 -16.48 -17.96
CA GLY A 492 7.81 -16.04 -19.05
C GLY A 492 7.89 -14.51 -19.17
N GLY A 493 8.19 -14.02 -20.37
CA GLY A 493 8.23 -12.59 -20.68
C GLY A 493 6.86 -12.05 -21.06
N VAL A 494 6.77 -10.73 -21.19
CA VAL A 494 5.56 -10.08 -21.74
C VAL A 494 5.64 -10.12 -23.27
N ALA A 495 4.64 -10.74 -23.90
CA ALA A 495 4.35 -10.60 -25.32
C ALA A 495 3.35 -9.46 -25.51
N LEU A 496 3.74 -8.44 -26.27
CA LEU A 496 2.87 -7.35 -26.69
C LEU A 496 2.44 -7.61 -28.14
N SER A 497 1.16 -7.39 -28.47
CA SER A 497 0.75 -7.41 -29.88
C SER A 497 1.43 -6.24 -30.61
N GLN A 498 2.00 -6.51 -31.78
CA GLN A 498 2.53 -5.42 -32.59
C GLN A 498 1.37 -4.63 -33.18
N GLY A 499 1.28 -3.35 -32.85
CA GLY A 499 0.41 -2.40 -33.55
C GLY A 499 -1.04 -2.25 -33.04
N THR A 500 -1.42 -2.88 -31.93
CA THR A 500 -2.73 -2.64 -31.29
C THR A 500 -2.57 -2.42 -29.79
N SER A 501 -3.29 -1.44 -29.26
CA SER A 501 -3.30 -1.03 -27.85
C SER A 501 -3.88 -2.07 -26.88
N SER A 502 -3.95 -3.35 -27.25
CA SER A 502 -4.57 -4.40 -26.45
C SER A 502 -3.69 -4.81 -25.26
N ALA A 503 -4.34 -5.31 -24.20
CA ALA A 503 -3.65 -5.97 -23.09
C ALA A 503 -2.63 -7.01 -23.60
N GLY A 504 -1.41 -6.98 -23.06
CA GLY A 504 -0.37 -7.95 -23.39
C GLY A 504 -0.65 -9.33 -22.79
N THR A 505 0.19 -10.31 -23.08
CA THR A 505 0.08 -11.65 -22.47
C THR A 505 1.44 -12.20 -22.04
N CYS A 506 1.45 -13.09 -21.06
CA CYS A 506 2.68 -13.81 -20.71
C CYS A 506 3.00 -14.93 -21.71
N THR A 507 4.27 -15.09 -22.07
CA THR A 507 4.68 -15.95 -23.21
C THR A 507 4.57 -17.45 -22.95
N ASN A 508 4.88 -17.92 -21.74
CA ASN A 508 4.96 -19.35 -21.43
C ASN A 508 3.65 -19.88 -20.83
N LYS A 509 3.03 -19.09 -19.96
CA LYS A 509 1.70 -19.38 -19.40
C LYS A 509 0.82 -18.17 -19.66
N ALA A 510 0.08 -18.25 -20.76
CA ALA A 510 -0.70 -17.12 -21.26
C ALA A 510 -1.71 -16.63 -20.22
N ARG A 511 -1.42 -15.45 -19.68
CA ARG A 511 -2.29 -14.66 -18.81
C ARG A 511 -2.32 -13.22 -19.32
N PRO A 512 -3.47 -12.53 -19.29
CA PRO A 512 -3.50 -11.10 -19.60
C PRO A 512 -2.55 -10.29 -18.73
N VAL A 513 -1.94 -9.26 -19.32
CA VAL A 513 -1.05 -8.29 -18.69
C VAL A 513 -1.58 -6.90 -19.02
N LEU A 514 -1.80 -6.08 -17.99
CA LEU A 514 -2.25 -4.70 -18.11
C LEU A 514 -1.03 -3.79 -18.10
N LEU A 515 -0.60 -3.29 -19.26
CA LEU A 515 0.60 -2.48 -19.40
C LEU A 515 0.52 -1.20 -18.56
N SER A 516 -0.68 -0.63 -18.42
CA SER A 516 -0.94 0.53 -17.56
C SER A 516 -0.65 0.29 -16.07
N GLN A 517 -0.64 -0.98 -15.65
CA GLN A 517 -0.30 -1.44 -14.31
C GLN A 517 1.13 -2.05 -14.26
N GLY A 518 1.88 -1.87 -15.34
CA GLY A 518 3.17 -2.49 -15.68
C GLY A 518 4.28 -2.26 -14.69
N THR A 519 5.43 -2.92 -14.90
CA THR A 519 6.62 -2.83 -14.03
C THR A 519 7.30 -1.46 -14.01
N ARG A 520 6.76 -0.45 -14.69
CA ARG A 520 7.39 0.87 -14.81
C ARG A 520 7.30 1.59 -13.47
N ALA A 521 8.41 2.19 -13.05
CA ALA A 521 8.35 3.10 -11.92
C ALA A 521 7.54 4.33 -12.32
N VAL A 522 6.76 4.89 -11.41
CA VAL A 522 6.04 6.13 -11.71
C VAL A 522 7.01 7.30 -11.64
N LEU A 523 7.84 7.33 -10.60
CA LEU A 523 8.89 8.32 -10.43
C LEU A 523 10.25 7.61 -10.41
N GLU A 524 11.23 8.16 -11.12
CA GLU A 524 12.65 7.84 -10.92
C GLU A 524 13.40 9.09 -10.45
N ILE A 525 14.12 8.96 -9.34
CA ILE A 525 15.06 9.98 -8.90
C ILE A 525 16.42 9.65 -9.50
N VAL A 526 16.95 10.58 -10.30
CA VAL A 526 18.20 10.42 -11.06
C VAL A 526 19.27 11.40 -10.59
N PRO A 527 20.55 11.17 -10.94
CA PRO A 527 21.62 12.11 -10.63
C PRO A 527 21.35 13.52 -11.18
N PRO A 528 22.04 14.55 -10.66
CA PRO A 528 21.89 15.91 -11.12
C PRO A 528 22.24 16.02 -12.60
N SER A 529 21.49 16.82 -13.33
CA SER A 529 21.73 17.06 -14.75
C SER A 529 22.85 18.07 -15.02
N THR A 530 23.29 18.81 -13.98
CA THR A 530 24.29 19.87 -14.07
C THR A 530 25.54 19.55 -13.24
N THR A 531 26.66 20.15 -13.61
CA THR A 531 27.92 20.04 -12.86
C THR A 531 27.83 20.68 -11.48
N GLU A 532 27.09 21.79 -11.37
CA GLU A 532 26.81 22.52 -10.15
C GLU A 532 25.97 21.66 -9.20
N GLY A 533 24.90 21.04 -9.70
CA GLY A 533 24.07 20.12 -8.92
C GLY A 533 24.84 18.89 -8.44
N ALA A 534 25.72 18.35 -9.29
CA ALA A 534 26.59 17.26 -8.90
C ALA A 534 27.61 17.68 -7.83
N ALA A 535 28.17 18.89 -7.92
CA ALA A 535 29.06 19.44 -6.90
C ALA A 535 28.31 19.72 -5.60
N TYR A 536 27.08 20.21 -5.69
CA TYR A 536 26.19 20.48 -4.56
C TYR A 536 25.88 19.23 -3.75
N CYS A 537 25.46 18.15 -4.41
CA CYS A 537 25.21 16.90 -3.69
C CYS A 537 26.49 16.32 -3.07
N ARG A 538 27.63 16.43 -3.77
CA ARG A 538 28.93 16.02 -3.20
C ARG A 538 29.35 16.86 -1.99
N SER A 539 29.03 18.16 -1.94
CA SER A 539 29.38 18.99 -0.78
C SER A 539 28.54 18.60 0.44
N LEU A 540 27.25 18.33 0.24
CA LEU A 540 26.37 17.85 1.32
C LEU A 540 26.82 16.48 1.86
N ASP A 541 27.34 15.59 1.00
CA ASP A 541 27.91 14.31 1.43
C ASP A 541 29.18 14.45 2.29
N ASN A 542 29.89 15.58 2.18
CA ASN A 542 31.15 15.84 2.87
C ASN A 542 30.99 16.65 4.17
N GLU A 543 29.96 17.48 4.30
CA GLU A 543 29.70 18.30 5.49
C GLU A 543 29.26 17.49 6.73
N GLU A 544 28.73 16.26 6.56
CA GLU A 544 28.17 15.46 7.66
C GLU A 544 29.02 14.23 8.09
N ARG A 545 30.27 14.07 7.65
CA ARG A 545 31.07 12.86 7.98
C ARG A 545 32.18 13.11 9.02
N PRO A 546 32.14 12.46 10.20
CA PRO A 546 33.32 12.26 11.02
C PRO A 546 34.40 11.50 10.22
N GLU A 547 35.68 11.79 10.47
CA GLU A 547 36.80 11.09 9.81
C GLU A 547 36.78 9.58 10.14
N GLY A 548 36.20 8.78 9.24
CA GLY A 548 36.17 7.32 9.39
C GLY A 548 35.26 6.56 8.40
N GLU A 549 34.31 7.23 7.74
CA GLU A 549 33.23 6.53 7.01
C GLU A 549 33.06 6.99 5.55
N ARG A 550 34.13 6.93 4.75
CA ARG A 550 34.08 7.22 3.31
C ARG A 550 33.72 5.95 2.51
N GLY A 551 32.51 5.87 1.91
CA GLY A 551 32.25 4.87 0.86
C GLY A 551 30.82 4.40 0.51
N VAL A 552 29.73 4.89 1.11
CA VAL A 552 28.36 4.38 0.82
C VAL A 552 27.41 5.54 0.46
N PRO A 553 26.53 5.42 -0.57
CA PRO A 553 25.54 6.44 -0.91
C PRO A 553 24.54 6.69 0.24
N VAL A 554 24.06 7.93 0.33
CA VAL A 554 23.14 8.44 1.35
C VAL A 554 21.73 7.87 1.13
N GLU A 555 21.44 6.68 1.65
CA GLU A 555 20.06 6.18 1.68
C GLU A 555 19.32 6.63 2.95
N CYS A 556 19.47 7.91 3.31
CA CYS A 556 19.02 8.55 4.55
C CYS A 556 19.97 8.32 5.73
N LEU A 557 21.16 8.93 5.62
CA LEU A 557 22.35 8.82 6.49
C LEU A 557 22.05 8.36 7.93
N LYS A 558 22.19 7.04 8.11
CA LYS A 558 22.35 6.29 9.36
C LYS A 558 21.29 6.59 10.42
N LEU A 559 20.15 5.91 10.32
CA LEU A 559 19.30 5.62 11.48
C LEU A 559 20.19 4.94 12.53
N ASP A 560 20.60 5.67 13.57
CA ASP A 560 21.39 5.14 14.68
C ASP A 560 20.68 3.90 15.27
N PRO A 561 21.40 2.79 15.53
CA PRO A 561 20.81 1.57 16.10
C PRO A 561 20.22 1.77 17.51
#